data_AF-A0A127QIK3-F1
#
_entry.id   AF-A0A127QIK3-F1
#
_cell.length_a   1.000
_cell.length_b   1.000
_cell.length_c   1.000
_cell.angle_alpha   90.00
_cell.angle_beta   90.00
_cell.angle_gamma   90.00
#
_symmetry.space_group_name_H-M   'P 1'
#
loop_
_entity.id
_entity.type
_entity.pdbx_description
1 polymer ?
#
loop_
_entity_poly.entity_id
_entity_poly.type
_entity_poly.pdbx_seq_one_letter_code
_entity_poly.pdbx_strand_id
1 'polypeptide(L)' 'MNMTYEEYLDEVTTLMVEIYELSDAAAIKFVMRAQAADFFTLHDDDPAMRTLERARADAKTIYEQRNKSRPELYRK' A
#
# COMPACT_ATOMS: atom_id res chain seq x y z
N MET A 1 18.11 -6.16 -7.45
CA MET A 1 17.75 -6.78 -6.16
C MET A 1 16.34 -6.33 -5.85
N ASN A 2 15.46 -7.24 -5.48
CA ASN A 2 14.09 -6.94 -5.11
C ASN A 2 13.93 -6.96 -3.60
N MET A 3 13.05 -6.11 -3.09
CA MET A 3 12.75 -6.05 -1.67
C MET A 3 12.08 -7.36 -1.21
N THR A 4 12.25 -7.72 0.05
CA THR A 4 11.36 -8.68 0.71
C THR A 4 9.94 -8.11 0.78
N TYR A 5 8.95 -8.95 1.09
CA TYR A 5 7.57 -8.50 1.19
C TYR A 5 7.39 -7.43 2.27
N GLU A 6 7.98 -7.65 3.45
CA GLU A 6 7.93 -6.68 4.55
C GLU A 6 8.67 -5.39 4.23
N GLU A 7 9.88 -5.46 3.66
CA GLU A 7 10.62 -4.27 3.21
C GLU A 7 9.84 -3.48 2.15
N TYR A 8 9.10 -4.18 1.28
CA TYR A 8 8.26 -3.53 0.28
C TYR A 8 7.07 -2.79 0.91
N LEU A 9 6.40 -3.39 1.89
CA LEU A 9 5.30 -2.72 2.61
C LEU A 9 5.78 -1.53 3.44
N ASP A 10 6.96 -1.65 4.05
CA ASP A 10 7.60 -0.56 4.80
C ASP A 10 7.99 0.59 3.86
N GLU A 11 8.56 0.29 2.68
CA GLU A 11 8.89 1.30 1.66
C GLU A 11 7.63 2.02 1.16
N VAL A 12 6.54 1.29 0.85
CA VAL A 12 5.26 1.91 0.46
C VAL A 12 4.75 2.85 1.56
N THR A 13 4.84 2.43 2.82
CA THR A 13 4.42 3.23 3.98
C THR A 13 5.28 4.49 4.13
N THR A 14 6.60 4.35 4.01
CA THR A 14 7.57 5.46 4.06
C THR A 14 7.29 6.47 2.96
N LEU A 15 7.10 6.02 1.72
CA LEU A 15 6.77 6.89 0.59
C LEU A 15 5.42 7.61 0.80
N MET A 16 4.44 6.99 1.46
CA MET A 16 3.19 7.65 1.81
C MET A 16 3.37 8.78 2.82
N VAL A 17 4.28 8.62 3.79
CA VAL A 17 4.64 9.68 4.74
C VAL A 17 5.37 10.81 4.00
N GLU A 18 6.42 10.48 3.24
CA GLU A 18 7.31 11.46 2.63
C GLU A 18 6.68 12.25 1.48
N ILE A 19 5.94 11.60 0.58
CA ILE A 19 5.41 12.24 -0.64
C ILE A 19 4.12 13.02 -0.35
N TYR A 20 3.31 12.52 0.58
CA TYR A 20 1.96 13.05 0.83
C TYR A 20 1.80 13.69 2.21
N GLU A 21 2.91 13.88 2.94
CA GLU A 21 2.96 14.54 4.25
C GLU A 21 1.96 13.95 5.26
N LEU A 22 1.75 12.62 5.18
CA LEU A 22 0.89 11.92 6.13
C LEU A 22 1.64 11.65 7.42
N SER A 23 0.91 11.59 8.54
CA SER A 23 1.47 10.96 9.74
C SER A 23 1.70 9.47 9.51
N ASP A 24 2.69 8.90 10.19
CA ASP A 24 2.98 7.45 10.13
C ASP A 24 1.73 6.63 10.42
N ALA A 25 0.98 6.99 11.46
CA ALA A 25 -0.25 6.31 11.84
C ALA A 25 -1.31 6.32 10.72
N ALA A 26 -1.40 7.41 9.95
CA ALA A 26 -2.32 7.50 8.82
C ALA A 26 -1.83 6.64 7.64
N ALA A 27 -0.54 6.71 7.30
CA ALA A 27 0.06 5.90 6.24
C ALA A 27 -0.10 4.39 6.53
N ILE A 28 0.29 3.95 7.73
CA ILE A 28 0.15 2.56 8.19
C ILE A 28 -1.31 2.10 8.07
N LYS A 29 -2.27 2.92 8.53
CA LYS A 29 -3.70 2.59 8.44
C LYS A 29 -4.15 2.37 6.99
N PHE A 30 -3.67 3.17 6.05
CA PHE A 30 -4.03 3.03 4.64
C PHE A 30 -3.39 1.81 3.99
N VAL A 31 -2.12 1.52 4.29
CA VAL A 31 -1.42 0.32 3.80
C VAL A 31 -2.04 -0.95 4.36
N MET A 32 -2.33 -1.01 5.67
CA MET A 32 -3.05 -2.12 6.29
C MET A 32 -4.43 -2.34 5.67
N ARG A 33 -5.17 -1.26 5.38
CA ARG A 33 -6.47 -1.36 4.70
C ARG A 33 -6.33 -1.92 3.28
N ALA A 34 -5.28 -1.55 2.54
CA ALA A 34 -5.00 -2.08 1.21
C ALA A 34 -4.62 -3.57 1.29
N GLN A 35 -3.79 -3.95 2.26
CA GLN A 35 -3.43 -5.34 2.51
C GLN A 35 -4.65 -6.20 2.85
N ALA A 36 -5.54 -5.74 3.73
CA ALA A 36 -6.81 -6.42 4.03
C ALA A 36 -7.81 -6.43 2.86
N ALA A 37 -7.51 -5.73 1.77
CA ALA A 37 -8.29 -5.72 0.54
C ALA A 37 -7.63 -6.50 -0.59
N ASP A 38 -6.66 -7.37 -0.27
CA ASP A 38 -5.91 -8.21 -1.22
C ASP A 38 -5.13 -7.40 -2.27
N PHE A 39 -4.85 -6.12 -2.00
CA PHE A 39 -4.14 -5.24 -2.93
C PHE A 39 -2.71 -5.73 -3.22
N PHE A 40 -2.06 -6.35 -2.24
CA PHE A 40 -0.67 -6.79 -2.33
C PHE A 40 -0.48 -8.27 -2.67
N THR A 41 -1.54 -9.06 -2.89
CA THR A 41 -1.44 -10.51 -3.13
C THR A 41 -0.47 -10.85 -4.25
N LEU A 42 -0.48 -10.10 -5.35
CA LEU A 42 0.44 -10.35 -6.47
C LEU A 42 1.91 -10.07 -6.12
N HIS A 43 2.19 -9.20 -5.15
CA HIS A 43 3.56 -8.92 -4.68
C HIS A 43 4.09 -10.05 -3.79
N ASP A 44 3.20 -10.78 -3.12
CA ASP A 44 3.56 -11.98 -2.37
C ASP A 44 3.99 -13.10 -3.33
N ASP A 45 3.16 -13.34 -4.36
CA ASP A 45 3.37 -14.38 -5.39
C ASP A 45 4.53 -14.09 -6.35
N ASP A 46 4.73 -12.82 -6.73
CA ASP A 46 5.80 -12.41 -7.65
C ASP A 46 6.79 -11.43 -6.98
N PRO A 47 7.91 -11.95 -6.45
CA PRO A 47 8.97 -11.13 -5.89
C PRO A 47 9.51 -10.08 -6.86
N ALA A 48 9.46 -10.30 -8.18
CA ALA A 48 9.98 -9.37 -9.19
C ALA A 48 9.20 -8.04 -9.22
N MET A 49 7.99 -8.00 -8.67
CA MET A 49 7.20 -6.77 -8.56
C MET A 49 7.65 -5.84 -7.44
N ARG A 50 8.41 -6.32 -6.45
CA ARG A 50 8.84 -5.56 -5.28
C ARG A 50 10.03 -4.64 -5.57
N THR A 51 9.79 -3.67 -6.44
CA THR A 51 10.75 -2.63 -6.85
C THR A 51 10.34 -1.27 -6.30
N LEU A 52 11.32 -0.35 -6.18
CA LEU A 52 11.05 1.02 -5.75
C LEU A 52 10.06 1.76 -6.67
N GLU A 53 10.14 1.53 -7.99
CA GLU A 53 9.20 2.13 -8.94
C GLU A 53 7.77 1.67 -8.67
N ARG A 54 7.59 0.37 -8.42
CA ARG A 54 6.28 -0.19 -8.07
C ARG A 54 5.77 0.33 -6.72
N ALA A 55 6.65 0.42 -5.71
CA ALA A 55 6.29 0.96 -4.39
C ALA A 55 5.73 2.40 -4.50
N ARG A 56 6.36 3.25 -5.32
CA ARG A 56 5.88 4.61 -5.61
C ARG A 56 4.50 4.61 -6.28
N ALA A 57 4.29 3.72 -7.26
CA ALA A 57 3.01 3.60 -7.96
C ALA A 57 1.88 3.14 -7.03
N ASP A 58 2.17 2.20 -6.14
CA ASP A 58 1.21 1.69 -5.18
C ASP A 58 0.91 2.72 -4.08
N ALA A 59 1.92 3.40 -3.54
CA ALA A 59 1.73 4.51 -2.59
C ALA A 59 0.78 5.58 -3.15
N LYS A 60 0.97 5.97 -4.42
CA LYS A 60 0.06 6.88 -5.12
C LYS A 60 -1.35 6.33 -5.22
N THR A 61 -1.49 5.07 -5.64
CA THR A 61 -2.80 4.42 -5.81
C THR A 61 -3.57 4.37 -4.49
N ILE A 62 -2.89 3.98 -3.40
CA ILE A 62 -3.48 3.91 -2.06
C ILE A 62 -3.90 5.31 -1.58
N TYR A 63 -3.06 6.31 -1.78
CA TYR A 63 -3.38 7.69 -1.42
C TYR A 63 -4.62 8.20 -2.15
N GLU A 64 -4.72 7.99 -3.47
CA GLU A 64 -5.88 8.40 -4.28
C GLU A 64 -7.17 7.68 -3.87
N GLN A 65 -7.07 6.44 -3.38
CA GLN A 65 -8.21 5.64 -2.93
C GLN A 65 -8.55 5.81 -1.45
N ARG A 66 -7.78 6.60 -0.68
CA ARG A 66 -7.92 6.72 0.79
C ARG A 66 -9.34 7.11 1.25
N ASN A 67 -10.02 7.96 0.48
CA ASN A 67 -11.36 8.47 0.80
C ASN A 67 -12.51 7.68 0.16
N LYS A 68 -12.23 6.67 -0.67
CA LYS A 68 -13.30 5.85 -1.26
C LYS A 68 -13.85 4.92 -0.17
N SER A 69 -15.10 5.16 0.23
CA SER A 69 -15.85 4.18 1.04
C SER A 69 -16.05 2.90 0.22
N ARG A 70 -15.87 1.72 0.82
CA ARG A 70 -16.29 0.43 0.26
C ARG A 70 -17.67 0.08 0.84
N PRO A 71 -18.79 0.62 0.32
CA PRO A 71 -20.13 0.29 0.81
C PRO A 71 -20.48 -1.21 0.64
N GLU A 72 -19.77 -1.89 -0.26
CA GLU A 72 -19.96 -3.30 -0.60
C GLU A 72 -19.62 -4.26 0.56
N LEU A 73 -18.64 -3.89 1.41
CA LEU A 73 -18.24 -4.65 2.60
C LEU A 73 -19.31 -4.64 3.71
N TYR A 74 -20.30 -3.76 3.62
CA TYR A 74 -21.38 -3.61 4.60
C TYR A 74 -22.73 -4.12 4.09
N ARG A 75 -22.78 -4.69 2.88
CA ARG A 75 -23.98 -5.38 2.38
C ARG A 75 -24.04 -6.77 3.02
N LYS A 76 -24.86 -6.91 4.06
CA LYS A 76 -25.26 -8.20 4.63
C LYS A 76 -26.22 -8.94 3.69
#